data_AF-A0A2R6L8R2-F1
#
_entry.id   AF-A0A2R6L8R2-F1
#
_cell.length_a   1.000
_cell.length_b   1.000
_cell.length_c   1.000
_cell.angle_alpha   90.00
_cell.angle_beta   90.00
_cell.angle_gamma   90.00
#
_symmetry.space_group_name_H-M   'P 1'
#
loop_
_entity.id
_entity.type
_entity.pdbx_description
1 polymer ?
#
loop_
_entity_poly.entity_id
_entity_poly.type
_entity_poly.pdbx_seq_one_letter_code
_entity_poly.pdbx_strand_id
1 'polypeptide(L)'
;MPRTCQFPCQKHALPSRAVKRELESYYGSEVNHGRLYPNLDDLVEMGLVEKSELDKRTNEYALTEEGFEAVLGQLEWVFSNVATGDGRADELRELVGRFE
;
A
#
# COMPACT_ATOMS: atom_id res chain seq x y z
N MET A 1 13.70 -0.76 15.93
CA MET A 1 12.36 -0.22 16.25
C MET A 1 11.44 -0.62 15.12
N PRO A 2 10.34 -1.36 15.36
CA PRO A 2 9.43 -1.67 14.27
C PRO A 2 8.80 -0.35 13.84
N ARG A 3 8.99 0.01 12.56
CA ARG A 3 8.33 1.16 11.95
C ARG A 3 6.85 0.80 11.90
N THR A 4 6.08 1.28 12.87
CA THR A 4 4.63 1.21 12.82
C THR A 4 4.20 1.90 11.54
N CYS A 5 3.50 1.19 10.66
CA CYS A 5 2.73 1.83 9.61
C CYS A 5 1.84 2.86 10.31
N GLN A 6 2.13 4.15 10.13
CA GLN A 6 1.35 5.25 10.70
C GLN A 6 -0.01 5.41 10.00
N PHE A 7 -0.42 4.42 9.20
CA PHE A 7 -1.68 4.40 8.50
C PHE A 7 -2.49 3.18 8.96
N PRO A 8 -3.62 3.39 9.65
CA PRO A 8 -4.65 2.35 9.65
C PRO A 8 -5.04 2.11 8.19
N CYS A 9 -5.14 0.86 7.75
CA CYS A 9 -5.69 0.43 6.44
C CYS A 9 -7.16 0.87 6.20
N GLN A 10 -7.66 1.83 6.98
CA GLN A 10 -8.93 2.49 6.75
C GLN A 10 -8.79 3.37 5.50
N LYS A 11 -9.73 3.20 4.58
CA LYS A 11 -9.85 3.79 3.24
C LYS A 11 -9.73 5.33 3.20
N HIS A 12 -8.56 5.87 3.46
CA HIS A 12 -8.32 7.31 3.43
C HIS A 12 -7.62 7.69 2.12
N ALA A 13 -8.26 8.59 1.37
CA ALA A 13 -7.66 9.20 0.20
C ALA A 13 -6.43 10.03 0.61
N LEU A 14 -5.33 9.88 -0.12
CA LEU A 14 -4.09 10.61 0.11
C LEU A 14 -3.82 11.57 -1.05
N PRO A 15 -3.51 12.85 -0.77
CA PRO A 15 -3.06 13.76 -1.82
C PRO A 15 -1.73 13.26 -2.41
N SER A 16 -1.52 13.45 -3.71
CA SER A 16 -0.28 12.98 -4.41
C SER A 16 1.03 13.37 -3.72
N ARG A 17 1.09 14.52 -3.06
CA ARG A 17 2.25 14.97 -2.27
C ARG A 17 2.46 14.17 -0.98
N ALA A 18 1.39 13.68 -0.36
CA ALA A 18 1.51 12.75 0.77
C ALA A 18 2.03 11.40 0.28
N VAL A 19 1.46 10.86 -0.81
CA VAL A 19 1.95 9.61 -1.43
C VAL A 19 3.44 9.69 -1.74
N LYS A 20 3.91 10.77 -2.37
CA LYS A 20 5.33 10.98 -2.65
C LYS A 20 6.19 10.93 -1.38
N ARG A 21 5.80 11.67 -0.33
CA ARG A 21 6.55 11.74 0.94
C ARG A 21 6.66 10.39 1.64
N GLU A 22 5.58 9.60 1.62
CA GLU A 22 5.59 8.26 2.22
C GLU A 22 6.52 7.32 1.45
N LEU A 23 6.51 7.37 0.12
CA LEU A 23 7.44 6.58 -0.69
C LEU A 23 8.90 7.00 -0.46
N GLU A 24 9.19 8.29 -0.35
CA GLU A 24 10.54 8.78 -0.06
C GLU A 24 11.03 8.34 1.33
N SER A 25 10.14 8.37 2.32
CA SER A 25 10.40 7.85 3.67
C SER A 25 10.65 6.34 3.64
N TYR A 26 9.85 5.59 2.89
CA TYR A 26 9.96 4.15 2.77
C TYR A 26 11.28 3.71 2.11
N TYR A 27 11.61 4.32 0.95
CA TYR A 27 12.83 4.01 0.20
C TYR A 27 14.09 4.74 0.72
N GLY A 28 13.93 5.68 1.65
CA GLY A 28 15.03 6.50 2.17
C GLY A 28 15.73 7.36 1.11
N SER A 29 15.04 7.68 0.02
CA SER A 29 15.60 8.39 -1.15
C SER A 29 14.51 9.17 -1.89
N GLU A 30 14.91 10.16 -2.68
CA GLU A 30 13.98 10.98 -3.47
C GLU A 30 13.26 10.15 -4.54
N VAL A 31 11.95 10.35 -4.67
CA VAL A 31 11.11 9.66 -5.65
C VAL A 31 10.93 10.55 -6.88
N ASN A 32 11.30 10.00 -8.05
CA ASN A 32 11.18 10.68 -9.32
C ASN A 32 9.70 10.86 -9.73
N HIS A 33 9.31 12.10 -10.03
CA HIS A 33 7.96 12.47 -10.47
C HIS A 33 7.52 11.71 -11.72
N GLY A 34 8.40 11.55 -12.70
CA GLY A 34 8.13 10.82 -13.96
C GLY A 34 8.01 9.30 -13.80
N ARG A 35 8.17 8.77 -12.59
CA ARG A 35 7.81 7.38 -12.26
C ARG A 35 6.55 7.31 -11.41
N LEU A 36 6.39 8.25 -10.47
CA LEU A 36 5.27 8.25 -9.57
C LEU A 36 3.93 8.41 -10.29
N TYR A 37 3.80 9.46 -11.10
CA TYR A 37 2.50 9.78 -11.70
C TYR A 37 2.07 8.78 -12.78
N PRO A 38 2.95 8.32 -13.69
CA PRO A 38 2.58 7.25 -14.62
C PRO A 38 2.11 5.99 -13.89
N ASN A 39 2.80 5.55 -12.84
CA ASN A 39 2.37 4.38 -12.08
C ASN A 39 1.02 4.62 -11.37
N LEU A 40 0.75 5.83 -10.88
CA LEU A 40 -0.56 6.15 -10.27
C LEU A 40 -1.67 6.16 -11.33
N ASP A 41 -1.40 6.70 -12.51
CA ASP A 41 -2.36 6.70 -13.61
C ASP A 41 -2.61 5.26 -14.09
N ASP A 42 -1.59 4.41 -14.21
CA ASP A 42 -1.73 2.98 -14.51
C ASP A 42 -2.62 2.26 -13.48
N LEU A 43 -2.40 2.51 -12.18
CA LEU A 43 -3.21 1.92 -11.11
C LEU A 43 -4.68 2.39 -11.15
N VAL A 44 -4.93 3.61 -11.62
CA VAL A 44 -6.28 4.14 -11.83
C VAL A 44 -6.92 3.48 -13.05
N GLU A 45 -6.19 3.34 -14.15
CA GLU A 45 -6.65 2.64 -15.36
C GLU A 45 -6.98 1.17 -15.08
N MET A 46 -6.21 0.53 -14.20
CA MET A 46 -6.45 -0.83 -13.72
C MET A 46 -7.61 -0.95 -12.71
N GLY A 47 -8.21 0.16 -12.26
CA GLY A 47 -9.31 0.15 -11.29
C GLY A 47 -8.89 -0.19 -9.85
N LEU A 48 -7.59 -0.28 -9.56
CA LEU A 48 -7.06 -0.61 -8.23
C LEU A 48 -7.03 0.62 -7.31
N VAL A 49 -6.96 1.81 -7.90
CA VAL A 49 -6.95 3.09 -7.18
C VAL A 49 -7.99 4.01 -7.79
N GLU A 50 -8.75 4.70 -6.95
CA GLU A 50 -9.63 5.79 -7.36
C GLU A 50 -8.89 7.12 -7.22
N LYS A 51 -9.10 8.01 -8.20
CA LYS A 51 -8.58 9.37 -8.21
C LYS A 51 -9.73 10.36 -8.07
N SER A 52 -9.68 11.19 -7.03
CA SER A 52 -10.61 12.30 -6.81
C SER A 52 -9.87 13.64 -6.75
N GLU A 53 -10.62 14.71 -6.94
CA GLU A 53 -10.11 16.08 -6.81
C GLU A 53 -10.37 16.58 -5.38
N LEU A 54 -9.31 16.77 -4.60
CA LEU A 54 -9.41 17.39 -3.27
C LEU A 54 -9.67 18.90 -3.39
N ASP A 55 -9.01 19.53 -4.36
CA ASP A 55 -9.20 20.93 -4.75
C ASP A 55 -8.79 21.11 -6.21
N LYS A 56 -9.04 22.31 -6.79
CA LYS A 56 -8.74 22.68 -8.19
C LYS A 56 -7.30 22.42 -8.67
N ARG A 57 -6.38 22.03 -7.79
CA ARG A 57 -4.95 21.81 -8.05
C ARG A 57 -4.43 20.51 -7.45
N THR A 58 -5.17 19.83 -6.58
CA THR A 58 -4.70 18.68 -5.81
C THR A 58 -5.57 17.45 -6.07
N ASN A 59 -4.98 16.46 -6.73
CA ASN A 59 -5.56 15.12 -6.82
C ASN A 59 -5.21 14.32 -5.56
N GLU A 60 -6.19 13.54 -5.09
CA GLU A 60 -6.05 12.53 -4.05
C GLU A 60 -6.36 11.13 -4.61
N TYR A 61 -5.82 10.12 -3.94
CA TYR A 61 -5.82 8.74 -4.39
C TYR A 61 -6.22 7.82 -3.25
N ALA A 62 -7.17 6.92 -3.48
CA ALA A 62 -7.63 5.93 -2.49
C ALA A 62 -7.62 4.54 -3.12
N LEU A 63 -7.33 3.50 -2.31
CA LEU A 63 -7.53 2.12 -2.78
C LEU A 63 -9.02 1.87 -3.00
N THR A 64 -9.35 1.25 -4.14
CA THR A 64 -10.66 0.67 -4.36
C THR A 64 -10.79 -0.62 -3.55
N GLU A 65 -12.00 -1.20 -3.51
CA GLU A 65 -12.18 -2.53 -2.94
C GLU A 65 -11.38 -3.59 -3.72
N GLU A 66 -11.39 -3.52 -5.05
CA GLU A 66 -10.58 -4.39 -5.91
C GLU A 66 -9.07 -4.21 -5.68
N GLY A 67 -8.61 -2.97 -5.50
CA GLY A 67 -7.22 -2.68 -5.13
C GLY A 67 -6.82 -3.28 -3.79
N PHE A 68 -7.71 -3.22 -2.80
CA PHE A 68 -7.47 -3.83 -1.49
C PHE A 68 -7.40 -5.36 -1.60
N GLU A 69 -8.33 -6.00 -2.31
CA GLU A 69 -8.32 -7.44 -2.56
C GLU A 69 -7.06 -7.87 -3.33
N ALA A 70 -6.59 -7.08 -4.30
CA ALA A 70 -5.32 -7.35 -5.00
C ALA A 70 -4.11 -7.35 -4.04
N VAL A 71 -4.09 -6.45 -3.06
CA VAL A 71 -3.07 -6.43 -1.99
C VAL A 71 -3.18 -7.68 -1.13
N LEU A 72 -4.39 -8.07 -0.72
CA LEU A 72 -4.60 -9.30 0.06
C LEU A 72 -4.15 -10.55 -0.70
N GLY A 73 -4.47 -10.66 -2.00
CA GLY A 73 -4.02 -11.76 -2.85
C GLY A 73 -2.49 -11.83 -2.98
N GLN A 74 -1.82 -10.68 -3.09
CA GLN A 74 -0.36 -10.64 -3.07
C GLN A 74 0.22 -11.13 -1.73
N LEU A 75 -0.38 -10.73 -0.60
CA LEU A 75 0.03 -11.19 0.72
C LEU A 75 -0.23 -12.69 0.90
N GLU A 76 -1.37 -13.20 0.44
CA GLU A 76 -1.69 -14.63 0.43
C GLU A 76 -0.64 -15.42 -0.35
N TRP A 77 -0.28 -14.95 -1.55
CA TRP A 77 0.77 -15.58 -2.34
C TRP A 77 2.11 -15.58 -1.60
N VAL A 78 2.52 -14.47 -0.99
CA VAL A 78 3.76 -14.42 -0.19
C VAL A 78 3.69 -15.40 1.00
N PHE A 79 2.59 -15.42 1.73
CA PHE A 79 2.41 -16.31 2.87
C PHE A 79 2.39 -17.77 2.48
N SER A 80 1.75 -18.12 1.36
CA SER A 80 1.76 -19.50 0.86
C SER A 80 3.19 -19.99 0.56
N ASN A 81 4.08 -19.10 0.10
CA ASN A 81 5.47 -19.44 -0.15
C ASN A 81 6.29 -19.52 1.15
N VAL A 82 6.05 -18.62 2.10
CA VAL A 82 6.80 -18.57 3.38
C VAL A 82 6.39 -19.71 4.31
N ALA A 83 5.09 -20.04 4.37
CA ALA A 83 4.51 -21.01 5.29
C ALA A 83 4.79 -22.49 4.94
N THR A 84 5.57 -22.78 3.90
CA THR A 84 5.87 -24.14 3.39
C THR A 84 6.79 -24.99 4.28
N GLY A 85 6.77 -24.82 5.61
CA GLY A 85 7.55 -25.63 6.55
C GLY A 85 6.91 -25.70 7.94
N ASP A 86 7.26 -26.75 8.69
CA ASP A 86 6.73 -26.98 10.04
C ASP A 86 7.05 -25.79 10.96
N GLY A 87 6.03 -25.25 11.62
CA GLY A 87 6.14 -24.14 12.59
C GLY A 87 6.09 -22.72 12.00
N ARG A 88 6.33 -22.52 10.69
CA ARG A 88 6.33 -21.16 10.10
C ARG A 88 4.95 -20.51 10.05
N ALA A 89 3.89 -21.31 9.96
CA ALA A 89 2.53 -20.80 10.03
C ALA A 89 2.22 -20.18 11.41
N ASP A 90 2.79 -20.73 12.49
CA ASP A 90 2.61 -20.20 13.84
C ASP A 90 3.38 -18.90 14.03
N GLU A 91 4.61 -18.81 13.49
CA GLU A 91 5.38 -17.55 13.48
C GLU A 91 4.62 -16.43 12.73
N LEU A 92 3.97 -16.75 11.60
CA LEU A 92 3.16 -15.78 10.86
C LEU A 92 1.91 -15.36 11.65
N ARG A 93 1.24 -16.28 12.36
CA ARG A 93 0.11 -15.95 13.23
C ARG A 93 0.54 -15.02 14.37
N GLU A 94 1.66 -15.32 15.03
CA GLU A 94 2.20 -14.47 16.09
C GLU A 94 2.56 -13.08 15.55
N LEU A 95 3.18 -13.02 14.36
CA LEU A 95 3.51 -11.76 13.69
C LEU A 95 2.27 -10.89 13.45
N VAL A 96 1.19 -11.47 12.92
CA VAL A 96 -0.07 -10.76 12.67
C VAL A 96 -0.72 -10.32 13.98
N GLY A 97 -0.73 -11.18 15.01
CA GLY A 97 -1.27 -10.87 16.33
C GLY A 97 -0.57 -9.72 17.06
N ARG A 98 0.61 -9.25 16.62
CA ARG A 98 1.24 -8.03 17.16
C ARG A 98 0.54 -6.73 16.74
N PHE A 99 -0.36 -6.80 15.77
CA PHE A 99 -1.08 -5.66 15.21
C PHE A 99 -2.57 -5.66 15.54
N GLU A 100 -3.05 -6.66 16.30
CA GLU A 100 -4.37 -6.71 16.94
C GLU A 100 -4.32 -6.05 18.34
#